data_AF-A0A959GN59-F1
#
_entry.id   AF-A0A959GN59-F1
#
_cell.length_a   1.000
_cell.length_b   1.000
_cell.length_c   1.000
_cell.angle_alpha   90.00
_cell.angle_beta   90.00
_cell.angle_gamma   90.00
#
_symmetry.space_group_name_H-M   'P 1'
#
loop_
_entity.id
_entity.type
_entity.pdbx_description
1 polymer ?
#
loop_
_entity_poly.entity_id
_entity_poly.type
_entity_poly.pdbx_seq_one_letter_code
_entity_poly.pdbx_strand_id
1 'polypeptide(L)'
;LRALAGSEGVFETPQGIPFATPGPGEENNVIFTSLWDNFPDEVAIPLSGKARHAYLLMAGSTNPMQSRVDNGVVEVEYEDGTKSALPLRNPDTWWPIEQDYYRDGYAFSWDQPFPPRVHLKTGLITREFDDYISIKGFSDRVVDGGAGTILDLPLDPDKKLKSLKLKILANEVVIGLMGVTLVR
;
A
#
# COMPACT_ATOMS: atom_id res chain seq x y z
N LEU A 1 -12.92 -3.57 7.04
CA LEU A 1 -11.60 -3.90 7.60
C LEU A 1 -11.58 -3.94 9.13
N ARG A 2 -11.74 -2.82 9.85
CA ARG A 2 -11.63 -2.79 11.33
C ARG A 2 -12.61 -3.74 12.05
N ALA A 3 -13.82 -3.91 11.51
CA ALA A 3 -14.76 -4.91 12.02
C ALA A 3 -14.24 -6.35 11.95
N LEU A 4 -13.47 -6.69 10.91
CA LEU A 4 -12.84 -8.01 10.78
C LEU A 4 -11.62 -8.15 11.70
N ALA A 5 -10.93 -7.05 12.01
CA ALA A 5 -9.81 -7.07 12.96
C ALA A 5 -10.27 -7.37 14.40
N GLY A 6 -11.49 -6.95 14.74
CA GLY A 6 -12.13 -7.28 16.01
C GLY A 6 -11.31 -6.85 17.23
N SER A 7 -11.47 -7.58 18.35
CA SER A 7 -10.70 -7.35 19.58
C SER A 7 -9.23 -7.74 19.47
N GLU A 8 -8.90 -8.63 18.53
CA GLU A 8 -7.53 -9.13 18.35
C GLU A 8 -6.62 -8.08 17.70
N GLY A 9 -7.20 -7.08 17.04
CA GLY A 9 -6.42 -6.03 16.37
C GLY A 9 -5.61 -6.55 15.18
N VAL A 10 -6.07 -7.62 14.54
CA VAL A 10 -5.38 -8.28 13.42
C VAL A 10 -6.35 -8.54 12.28
N PHE A 11 -6.05 -7.99 11.12
CA PHE A 11 -6.71 -8.32 9.86
C PHE A 11 -5.89 -9.34 9.10
N GLU A 12 -6.42 -10.54 8.88
CA GLU A 12 -5.70 -11.63 8.19
C GLU A 12 -6.19 -11.78 6.74
N THR A 13 -5.25 -11.92 5.81
CA THR A 13 -5.59 -12.19 4.40
C THR A 13 -6.04 -13.65 4.21
N PRO A 14 -6.75 -13.98 3.12
CA PRO A 14 -7.08 -15.37 2.79
C PRO A 14 -5.86 -16.30 2.65
N GLN A 15 -4.67 -15.73 2.42
CA GLN A 15 -3.39 -16.46 2.34
C GLN A 15 -2.69 -16.61 3.69
N GLY A 16 -3.31 -16.18 4.80
CA GLY A 16 -2.76 -16.28 6.14
C GLY A 16 -1.69 -15.23 6.47
N ILE A 17 -1.72 -14.07 5.79
CA ILE A 17 -0.81 -12.95 6.09
C ILE A 17 -1.53 -12.02 7.06
N PRO A 18 -1.11 -11.91 8.33
CA PRO A 18 -1.74 -11.00 9.29
C PRO A 18 -1.29 -9.56 9.05
N PHE A 19 -2.13 -8.58 9.34
CA PHE A 19 -1.77 -7.17 9.45
C PHE A 19 -2.32 -6.60 10.75
N ALA A 20 -1.46 -6.00 11.57
CA ALA A 20 -1.90 -5.32 12.78
C ALA A 20 -2.71 -4.07 12.39
N THR A 21 -3.93 -3.95 12.93
CA THR A 21 -4.79 -2.78 12.72
C THR A 21 -5.82 -2.74 13.86
N PRO A 22 -6.12 -1.57 14.45
CA PRO A 22 -7.08 -1.49 15.53
C PRO A 22 -8.45 -2.00 15.09
N GLY A 23 -9.17 -2.56 16.06
CA GLY A 23 -10.57 -2.96 15.90
C GLY A 23 -11.51 -1.76 15.66
N PRO A 24 -12.84 -1.98 15.76
CA PRO A 24 -13.80 -0.89 15.65
C PRO A 24 -13.50 0.26 16.62
N GLY A 25 -13.45 1.50 16.11
CA GLY A 25 -13.11 2.69 16.89
C GLY A 25 -12.43 3.77 16.05
N GLU A 26 -11.89 4.79 16.71
CA GLU A 26 -11.26 5.97 16.09
C GLU A 26 -9.72 5.99 16.23
N GLU A 27 -9.11 4.89 16.67
CA GLU A 27 -7.66 4.83 16.84
C GLU A 27 -6.92 5.05 15.52
N ASN A 28 -5.73 5.65 15.60
CA ASN A 28 -4.86 5.87 14.45
C ASN A 28 -4.30 4.54 13.95
N ASN A 29 -4.29 4.34 12.63
CA ASN A 29 -3.85 3.08 12.02
C ASN A 29 -3.06 3.24 10.72
N VAL A 30 -2.52 4.43 10.46
CA VAL A 30 -1.81 4.73 9.22
C VAL A 30 -0.77 5.81 9.47
N ILE A 31 0.40 5.62 8.89
CA ILE A 31 1.46 6.63 8.82
C ILE A 31 1.41 7.24 7.42
N PHE A 32 1.16 8.54 7.33
CA PHE A 32 1.15 9.26 6.05
C PHE A 32 2.45 10.01 5.81
N THR A 33 2.90 9.98 4.56
CA THR A 33 3.99 10.81 4.04
C THR A 33 3.52 11.61 2.82
N SER A 34 4.06 12.82 2.65
CA SER A 34 3.78 13.69 1.51
C SER A 34 4.84 14.77 1.35
N LEU A 35 4.95 15.38 0.17
CA LEU A 35 5.72 16.62 -0.04
C LEU A 35 4.93 17.88 0.34
N TRP A 36 3.68 17.73 0.75
CA TRP A 36 2.92 18.82 1.39
C TRP A 36 3.45 19.07 2.80
N ASP A 37 3.27 20.29 3.29
CA ASP A 37 3.83 20.77 4.56
C ASP A 37 3.18 20.15 5.82
N ASN A 38 2.08 19.40 5.67
CA ASN A 38 1.34 18.77 6.75
C ASN A 38 1.78 17.34 7.07
N PHE A 39 2.70 16.75 6.30
CA PHE A 39 3.24 15.41 6.52
C PHE A 39 4.76 15.40 6.33
N PRO A 40 5.49 14.45 6.96
CA PRO A 40 6.89 14.23 6.61
C PRO A 40 7.01 13.67 5.18
N ASP A 41 8.08 14.02 4.48
CA ASP A 41 8.40 13.49 3.14
C ASP A 41 8.96 12.07 3.18
N GLU A 42 9.52 11.68 4.33
CA GLU A 42 10.05 10.36 4.62
C GLU A 42 9.75 9.94 6.07
N VAL A 43 9.50 8.65 6.27
CA VAL A 43 9.49 8.02 7.60
C VAL A 43 10.37 6.78 7.60
N ALA A 44 11.04 6.53 8.73
CA ALA A 44 11.86 5.34 8.95
C ALA A 44 11.32 4.54 10.15
N ILE A 45 11.08 3.24 9.94
CA ILE A 45 10.60 2.29 10.94
C ILE A 45 11.75 1.30 11.23
N PRO A 46 12.21 1.18 12.49
CA PRO A 46 13.25 0.22 12.83
C PRO A 46 12.74 -1.21 12.63
N LEU A 47 13.55 -2.04 11.98
CA LEU A 47 13.29 -3.47 11.77
C LEU A 47 14.35 -4.30 12.49
N SER A 48 14.04 -5.58 12.70
CA SER A 48 14.98 -6.52 13.33
C SER A 48 14.78 -7.95 12.83
N GLY A 49 15.82 -8.76 12.97
CA GLY A 49 15.85 -10.15 12.52
C GLY A 49 16.14 -10.27 11.03
N LYS A 50 15.74 -11.38 10.43
CA LYS A 50 15.81 -11.64 9.00
C LYS A 50 14.41 -11.96 8.48
N ALA A 51 14.15 -11.68 7.21
CA ALA A 51 12.90 -12.03 6.55
C ALA A 51 13.15 -12.26 5.06
N ARG A 52 12.34 -13.12 4.44
CA ARG A 52 12.31 -13.34 2.98
C ARG A 52 11.34 -12.43 2.24
N HIS A 53 10.31 -11.92 2.93
CA HIS A 53 9.32 -11.03 2.36
C HIS A 53 8.88 -9.98 3.39
N ALA A 54 8.59 -8.78 2.90
CA ALA A 54 7.78 -7.79 3.60
C ALA A 54 6.48 -7.57 2.83
N TYR A 55 5.36 -7.99 3.43
CA TYR A 55 4.04 -7.66 2.92
C TYR A 55 3.59 -6.33 3.52
N LEU A 56 3.11 -5.43 2.66
CA LEU A 56 2.76 -4.06 2.99
C LEU A 56 1.27 -3.86 2.73
N LEU A 57 0.53 -3.35 3.71
CA LEU A 57 -0.81 -2.81 3.49
C LEU A 57 -0.69 -1.30 3.38
N MET A 58 -0.97 -0.76 2.20
CA MET A 58 -0.78 0.66 1.91
C MET A 58 -2.06 1.29 1.35
N ALA A 59 -2.27 2.57 1.60
CA ALA A 59 -3.38 3.33 1.05
C ALA A 59 -3.00 4.80 0.93
N GLY A 60 -3.45 5.47 -0.12
CA GLY A 60 -3.12 6.87 -0.33
C GLY A 60 -3.70 7.39 -1.63
N SER A 61 -3.42 8.63 -1.98
CA SER A 61 -3.94 9.28 -3.19
C SER A 61 -2.81 9.65 -4.13
N THR A 62 -3.12 9.64 -5.42
CA THR A 62 -2.25 10.15 -6.48
C THR A 62 -3.09 10.77 -7.59
N ASN A 63 -2.49 11.70 -8.33
CA ASN A 63 -3.13 12.40 -9.42
C ASN A 63 -2.79 11.75 -10.78
N PRO A 64 -3.63 11.95 -11.81
CA PRO A 64 -3.39 11.37 -13.14
C PRO A 64 -2.05 11.80 -13.78
N MET A 65 -1.52 12.98 -13.44
CA MET A 65 -0.26 13.49 -13.99
C MET A 65 0.97 12.72 -13.49
N GLN A 66 0.85 11.99 -12.39
CA GLN A 66 1.91 11.21 -11.74
C GLN A 66 1.97 9.78 -12.28
N SER A 67 1.22 9.49 -13.36
CA SER A 67 1.22 8.20 -14.05
C SER A 67 2.58 7.81 -14.61
N ARG A 68 2.96 6.54 -14.39
CA ARG A 68 4.24 5.93 -14.80
C ARG A 68 5.49 6.61 -14.22
N VAL A 69 5.34 7.48 -13.24
CA VAL A 69 6.42 8.04 -12.43
C VAL A 69 6.46 7.30 -11.09
N ASP A 70 7.65 7.15 -10.51
CA ASP A 70 7.74 6.65 -9.14
C ASP A 70 7.16 7.72 -8.21
N ASN A 71 5.99 7.43 -7.64
CA ASN A 71 5.29 8.33 -6.73
C ASN A 71 5.96 8.36 -5.36
N GLY A 72 6.48 7.21 -4.96
CA GLY A 72 7.28 6.99 -3.77
C GLY A 72 8.07 5.70 -3.88
N VAL A 73 8.78 5.36 -2.81
CA VAL A 73 9.51 4.10 -2.70
C VAL A 73 9.44 3.59 -1.27
N VAL A 74 9.25 2.27 -1.14
CA VAL A 74 9.52 1.55 0.11
C VAL A 74 10.89 0.92 0.00
N GLU A 75 11.82 1.33 0.86
CA GLU A 75 13.17 0.77 0.93
C GLU A 75 13.35 0.01 2.23
N VAL A 76 13.91 -1.20 2.17
CA VAL A 76 14.40 -1.93 3.35
C VAL A 76 15.91 -1.87 3.34
N GLU A 77 16.49 -1.25 4.38
CA GLU A 77 17.92 -1.20 4.62
C GLU A 77 18.34 -2.37 5.51
N TYR A 78 19.45 -3.02 5.15
CA TYR A 78 20.05 -4.11 5.93
C TYR A 78 21.18 -3.57 6.83
N GLU A 79 21.59 -4.35 7.84
CA GLU A 79 22.71 -4.00 8.73
C GLU A 79 24.05 -3.85 7.99
N ASP A 80 24.21 -4.52 6.85
CA ASP A 80 25.39 -4.41 5.98
C ASP A 80 25.40 -3.16 5.07
N GLY A 81 24.36 -2.33 5.15
CA GLY A 81 24.19 -1.11 4.37
C GLY A 81 23.61 -1.31 2.96
N THR A 82 23.39 -2.55 2.52
CA THR A 82 22.68 -2.83 1.27
C THR A 82 21.17 -2.57 1.42
N LYS A 83 20.44 -2.56 0.31
CA LYS A 83 18.99 -2.27 0.30
C LYS A 83 18.21 -3.15 -0.67
N SER A 84 16.97 -3.44 -0.31
CA SER A 84 15.90 -3.86 -1.23
C SER A 84 14.90 -2.70 -1.39
N ALA A 85 14.35 -2.50 -2.58
CA ALA A 85 13.44 -1.39 -2.85
C ALA A 85 12.23 -1.82 -3.66
N LEU A 86 11.07 -1.29 -3.30
CA LEU A 86 9.81 -1.38 -4.04
C LEU A 86 9.39 0.02 -4.49
N PRO A 87 9.58 0.37 -5.77
CA PRO A 87 9.02 1.60 -6.32
C PRO A 87 7.50 1.54 -6.29
N LEU A 88 6.86 2.64 -5.91
CA LEU A 88 5.41 2.82 -5.92
C LEU A 88 5.07 3.60 -7.19
N ARG A 89 4.82 2.87 -8.28
CA ARG A 89 4.52 3.44 -9.60
C ARG A 89 3.13 2.99 -10.00
N ASN A 90 2.30 3.94 -10.43
CA ASN A 90 1.04 3.60 -11.05
C ASN A 90 1.22 3.32 -12.55
N PRO A 91 0.47 2.36 -13.10
CA PRO A 91 -0.59 1.64 -12.41
C PRO A 91 -0.08 0.31 -11.79
N ASP A 92 1.21 -0.02 -11.91
CA ASP A 92 1.78 -1.33 -11.54
C ASP A 92 1.71 -1.67 -10.04
N THR A 93 2.26 -0.81 -9.17
CA THR A 93 2.46 -1.06 -7.74
C THR A 93 1.86 0.02 -6.84
N TRP A 94 1.25 1.06 -7.41
CA TRP A 94 0.59 2.12 -6.64
C TRP A 94 -0.77 2.43 -7.22
N TRP A 95 -1.80 2.37 -6.39
CA TRP A 95 -3.18 2.64 -6.79
C TRP A 95 -3.84 3.58 -5.78
N PRO A 96 -4.61 4.57 -6.26
CA PRO A 96 -5.27 5.54 -5.40
C PRO A 96 -6.37 4.88 -4.56
N ILE A 97 -6.59 5.39 -3.35
CA ILE A 97 -7.52 4.84 -2.36
C ILE A 97 -8.96 4.90 -2.84
N GLU A 98 -9.32 5.95 -3.57
CA GLU A 98 -10.70 6.23 -3.95
C GLU A 98 -11.17 5.46 -5.18
N GLN A 99 -10.27 4.90 -6.00
CA GLN A 99 -10.64 4.31 -7.29
C GLN A 99 -9.67 3.25 -7.79
N ASP A 100 -10.11 2.51 -8.80
CA ASP A 100 -9.28 1.58 -9.58
C ASP A 100 -8.95 2.12 -10.97
N TYR A 101 -7.81 1.68 -11.51
CA TYR A 101 -7.47 1.94 -12.91
C TYR A 101 -8.32 1.09 -13.87
N TYR A 102 -8.51 1.62 -15.08
CA TYR A 102 -9.10 0.87 -16.18
C TYR A 102 -8.21 -0.31 -16.58
N ARG A 103 -8.86 -1.42 -16.90
CA ARG A 103 -8.22 -2.71 -17.23
C ARG A 103 -8.54 -3.19 -18.65
N ASP A 104 -9.16 -2.31 -19.43
CA ASP A 104 -9.58 -2.56 -20.82
C ASP A 104 -8.43 -2.58 -21.82
N GLY A 105 -7.22 -2.24 -21.38
CA GLY A 105 -6.02 -2.17 -22.23
C GLY A 105 -5.93 -0.91 -23.08
N TYR A 106 -6.90 0.01 -22.99
CA TYR A 106 -6.88 1.26 -23.76
C TYR A 106 -6.12 2.37 -23.04
N ALA A 107 -6.41 2.57 -21.75
CA ALA A 107 -5.75 3.63 -20.96
C ALA A 107 -4.38 3.19 -20.44
N PHE A 108 -4.23 1.91 -20.09
CA PHE A 108 -3.05 1.37 -19.44
C PHE A 108 -2.65 0.03 -20.05
N SER A 109 -1.34 -0.15 -20.25
CA SER A 109 -0.72 -1.43 -20.59
C SER A 109 -0.06 -1.99 -19.34
N TRP A 110 -0.11 -3.32 -19.18
CA TRP A 110 0.29 -3.98 -17.94
C TRP A 110 1.19 -5.16 -18.24
N ASP A 111 2.35 -5.18 -17.59
CA ASP A 111 3.33 -6.26 -17.72
C ASP A 111 3.36 -7.18 -16.48
N GLN A 112 2.58 -6.84 -15.44
CA GLN A 112 2.56 -7.49 -14.13
C GLN A 112 1.10 -7.74 -13.70
N PRO A 113 0.83 -8.77 -12.87
CA PRO A 113 -0.48 -8.96 -12.26
C PRO A 113 -0.88 -7.77 -11.37
N PHE A 114 -2.17 -7.43 -11.34
CA PHE A 114 -2.68 -6.39 -10.45
C PHE A 114 -2.44 -6.75 -8.97
N PRO A 115 -2.04 -5.78 -8.13
CA PRO A 115 -1.89 -6.04 -6.71
C PRO A 115 -3.27 -6.29 -6.07
N PRO A 116 -3.37 -7.15 -5.04
CA PRO A 116 -4.61 -7.31 -4.30
C PRO A 116 -5.07 -5.98 -3.69
N ARG A 117 -6.33 -5.61 -3.97
CA ARG A 117 -7.01 -4.46 -3.37
C ARG A 117 -7.79 -4.90 -2.14
N VAL A 118 -7.68 -4.13 -1.06
CA VAL A 118 -8.38 -4.35 0.21
C VAL A 118 -9.45 -3.29 0.35
N HIS A 119 -10.71 -3.62 0.09
CA HIS A 119 -11.82 -2.69 0.22
C HIS A 119 -11.99 -2.35 1.70
N LEU A 120 -11.69 -1.12 2.12
CA LEU A 120 -11.52 -0.78 3.53
C LEU A 120 -12.86 -0.85 4.30
N LYS A 121 -13.97 -0.54 3.62
CA LYS A 121 -15.34 -0.65 4.15
C LYS A 121 -15.68 -2.07 4.56
N THR A 122 -15.53 -3.03 3.65
CA THR A 122 -15.98 -4.41 3.85
C THR A 122 -14.89 -5.34 4.38
N GLY A 123 -13.62 -5.02 4.08
CA GLY A 123 -12.47 -5.92 4.26
C GLY A 123 -12.32 -6.97 3.16
N LEU A 124 -13.09 -6.87 2.06
CA LEU A 124 -12.93 -7.73 0.89
C LEU A 124 -11.52 -7.56 0.30
N ILE A 125 -10.83 -8.67 0.10
CA ILE A 125 -9.56 -8.71 -0.63
C ILE A 125 -9.86 -9.31 -2.00
N THR A 126 -9.63 -8.53 -3.04
CA THR A 126 -9.84 -8.99 -4.40
C THR A 126 -8.82 -8.40 -5.36
N ARG A 127 -8.57 -9.10 -6.45
CA ARG A 127 -7.92 -8.53 -7.61
C ARG A 127 -8.93 -8.10 -8.66
N GLU A 128 -10.14 -8.64 -8.68
CA GLU A 128 -11.20 -8.32 -9.65
C GLU A 128 -12.41 -7.72 -8.93
N PHE A 129 -12.92 -6.61 -9.45
CA PHE A 129 -14.07 -5.93 -8.88
C PHE A 129 -14.75 -5.10 -9.97
N ASP A 130 -16.08 -5.15 -10.04
CA ASP A 130 -16.87 -4.45 -11.06
C ASP A 130 -17.98 -3.57 -10.46
N ASP A 131 -18.27 -3.69 -9.16
CA ASP A 131 -19.34 -2.95 -8.47
C ASP A 131 -18.89 -1.54 -8.05
N TYR A 132 -18.39 -0.75 -9.00
CA TYR A 132 -17.94 0.62 -8.75
C TYR A 132 -19.09 1.61 -8.62
N ILE A 133 -18.87 2.67 -7.84
CA ILE A 133 -19.73 3.86 -7.86
C ILE A 133 -19.18 4.87 -8.87
N SER A 134 -20.05 5.72 -9.39
CA SER A 134 -19.64 6.78 -10.32
C SER A 134 -19.86 8.16 -9.71
N ILE A 135 -18.83 8.99 -9.78
CA ILE A 135 -18.85 10.41 -9.41
C ILE A 135 -18.71 11.23 -10.69
N LYS A 136 -19.77 11.99 -11.02
CA LYS A 136 -19.82 12.81 -12.23
C LYS A 136 -18.64 13.78 -12.28
N GLY A 137 -17.88 13.73 -13.37
CA GLY A 137 -16.73 14.61 -13.61
C GLY A 137 -15.44 14.18 -12.90
N PHE A 138 -15.44 13.03 -12.23
CA PHE A 138 -14.25 12.50 -11.56
C PHE A 138 -13.90 11.10 -12.06
N SER A 139 -14.73 10.09 -11.76
CA SER A 139 -14.44 8.70 -12.08
C SER A 139 -15.70 7.84 -12.01
N ASP A 140 -15.77 6.82 -12.85
CA ASP A 140 -16.78 5.75 -12.82
C ASP A 140 -16.25 4.45 -12.17
N ARG A 141 -14.99 4.44 -11.74
CA ARG A 141 -14.32 3.30 -11.06
C ARG A 141 -14.06 3.58 -9.59
N VAL A 142 -14.93 4.35 -8.94
CA VAL A 142 -14.77 4.72 -7.52
C VAL A 142 -15.11 3.52 -6.65
N VAL A 143 -14.27 3.26 -5.66
CA VAL A 143 -14.47 2.20 -4.66
C VAL A 143 -15.19 2.78 -3.45
N ASP A 144 -16.40 2.31 -3.15
CA ASP A 144 -17.18 2.76 -2.00
C ASP A 144 -16.45 2.46 -0.66
N GLY A 145 -16.13 3.52 0.06
CA GLY A 145 -15.34 3.49 1.29
C GLY A 145 -13.84 3.23 1.09
N GLY A 146 -13.37 3.30 -0.17
CA GLY A 146 -11.97 3.24 -0.55
C GLY A 146 -11.33 1.85 -0.46
N ALA A 147 -10.15 1.71 -1.06
CA ALA A 147 -9.37 0.49 -1.06
C ALA A 147 -7.88 0.73 -0.76
N GLY A 148 -7.33 -0.06 0.15
CA GLY A 148 -5.88 -0.23 0.27
C GLY A 148 -5.35 -1.19 -0.80
N THR A 149 -4.03 -1.32 -0.84
CA THR A 149 -3.29 -2.19 -1.75
C THR A 149 -2.31 -3.04 -0.92
N ILE A 150 -2.30 -4.34 -1.16
CA ILE A 150 -1.29 -5.24 -0.59
C ILE A 150 -0.14 -5.36 -1.58
N LEU A 151 1.06 -5.05 -1.12
CA LEU A 151 2.28 -5.15 -1.91
C LEU A 151 3.26 -6.13 -1.26
N ASP A 152 4.06 -6.79 -2.11
CA ASP A 152 5.14 -7.68 -1.70
C ASP A 152 6.48 -7.05 -2.06
N LEU A 153 7.35 -6.92 -1.06
CA LEU A 153 8.76 -6.63 -1.26
C LEU A 153 9.57 -7.88 -0.91
N PRO A 154 10.10 -8.62 -1.91
CA PRO A 154 11.06 -9.68 -1.67
C PRO A 154 12.32 -9.15 -0.97
N LEU A 155 12.77 -9.87 0.05
CA LEU A 155 13.92 -9.54 0.88
C LEU A 155 14.98 -10.64 0.80
N ASP A 156 16.20 -10.29 1.17
CA ASP A 156 17.30 -11.23 1.29
C ASP A 156 17.22 -11.96 2.65
N PRO A 157 16.90 -13.27 2.66
CA PRO A 157 16.71 -14.03 3.90
C PRO A 157 18.00 -14.22 4.70
N ASP A 158 19.17 -14.01 4.09
CA ASP A 158 20.46 -14.18 4.75
C ASP A 158 20.92 -12.89 5.44
N LYS A 159 20.30 -11.76 5.14
CA LYS A 159 20.67 -10.44 5.69
C LYS A 159 19.81 -10.04 6.87
N LYS A 160 20.44 -9.37 7.84
CA LYS A 160 19.74 -8.77 8.98
C LYS A 160 19.14 -7.43 8.57
N LEU A 161 17.86 -7.27 8.87
CA LEU A 161 17.10 -6.05 8.62
C LEU A 161 17.51 -4.96 9.60
N LYS A 162 17.55 -3.71 9.14
CA LYS A 162 17.84 -2.52 9.95
C LYS A 162 16.64 -1.59 10.02
N SER A 163 16.07 -1.23 8.88
CA SER A 163 14.90 -0.34 8.83
C SER A 163 14.10 -0.46 7.55
N LEU A 164 12.84 -0.07 7.61
CA LEU A 164 11.99 0.21 6.45
C LEU A 164 11.82 1.72 6.35
N LYS A 165 12.06 2.27 5.17
CA LYS A 165 11.82 3.67 4.84
C LYS A 165 10.70 3.78 3.82
N LEU A 166 9.74 4.64 4.09
CA LEU A 166 8.77 5.08 3.10
C LEU A 166 9.11 6.52 2.72
N LYS A 167 9.45 6.74 1.45
CA LYS A 167 9.86 8.05 0.92
C LYS A 167 8.97 8.48 -0.24
N ILE A 168 8.58 9.76 -0.24
CA ILE A 168 7.83 10.38 -1.33
C ILE A 168 8.79 10.93 -2.38
N LEU A 169 8.41 10.76 -3.66
CA LEU A 169 9.22 11.18 -4.81
C LEU A 169 8.47 12.13 -5.75
N ALA A 170 7.14 12.12 -5.74
CA ALA A 170 6.32 12.97 -6.60
C ALA A 170 5.47 13.99 -5.82
N ASN A 171 5.27 15.16 -6.43
CA ASN A 171 4.37 16.19 -5.90
C ASN A 171 2.91 15.73 -5.98
N GLU A 172 2.06 16.28 -5.11
CA GLU A 172 0.61 16.03 -5.09
C GLU A 172 0.20 14.58 -4.76
N VAL A 173 1.10 13.82 -4.14
CA VAL A 173 0.86 12.44 -3.70
C VAL A 173 0.83 12.38 -2.18
N VAL A 174 -0.09 11.61 -1.62
CA VAL A 174 -0.08 11.20 -0.22
C VAL A 174 0.02 9.67 -0.18
N ILE A 175 1.02 9.14 0.51
CA ILE A 175 1.23 7.69 0.64
C ILE A 175 1.11 7.31 2.11
N GLY A 176 0.21 6.38 2.39
CA GLY A 176 -0.03 5.84 3.72
C GLY A 176 0.47 4.41 3.86
N LEU A 177 1.21 4.13 4.92
CA LEU A 177 1.55 2.79 5.36
C LEU A 177 0.64 2.40 6.54
N MET A 178 -0.22 1.41 6.32
CA MET A 178 -1.18 0.94 7.33
C MET A 178 -0.63 -0.25 8.13
N GLY A 179 0.20 -1.08 7.53
CA GLY A 179 0.78 -2.25 8.19
C GLY A 179 1.92 -2.89 7.40
N VAL A 180 2.82 -3.55 8.12
CA VAL A 180 3.95 -4.30 7.56
C VAL A 180 4.02 -5.65 8.25
N THR A 181 4.13 -6.71 7.47
CA THR A 181 4.30 -8.08 7.97
C THR A 181 5.54 -8.71 7.38
N LEU A 182 6.47 -9.06 8.25
CA LEU A 182 7.73 -9.70 7.89
C LEU A 182 7.58 -11.20 7.94
N VAL A 183 7.83 -11.87 6.80
CA VAL A 183 7.82 -13.31 6.73
C VAL A 183 9.24 -13.84 6.95
N ARG A 184 9.44 -14.43 8.11
CA ARG A 184 10.73 -14.94 8.59
C ARG A 184 11.00 -16.36 8.11
#